data_AF-A0A2L2M2C2-F1
#
_entry.id   AF-A0A2L2M2C2-F1
#
_cell.length_a   1.000
_cell.length_b   1.000
_cell.length_c   1.000
_cell.angle_alpha   90.00
_cell.angle_beta   90.00
_cell.angle_gamma   90.00
#
_symmetry.space_group_name_H-M   'P 1'
#
loop_
_entity.id
_entity.type
_entity.pdbx_description
1 polymer ?
#
loop_
_entity_poly.entity_id
_entity_poly.type
_entity_poly.pdbx_seq_one_letter_code
_entity_poly.pdbx_strand_id
1 'polypeptide(L)'
;MQTLITNISQRIRQVYQKAEGFIEDEREIPLSQVFLNATFQRFVTDNVKMLQDLHADLHDDWLRLYATLDYNGLNITLSVDLKLVLMELNKDTQLIVFEQISDTQVIEASYPSFLHKIAVKCALFYYQKIRNDDPLGMILEKLKVIKVKDDLLHLDLNRWLGQNRSIIDTLSKVHVNHAVLREAELVLTGNVNLTALFRKMSEEKLDNVEDSLADTQVTPLKQK
;
A
#
# COMPACT_ATOMS: atom_id res chain seq x y z
N MET A 1 29.81 11.96 7.62
CA MET A 1 28.97 10.74 7.63
C MET A 1 28.45 10.44 9.05
N GLN A 2 27.70 11.36 9.67
CA GLN A 2 27.13 11.18 11.02
C GLN A 2 25.69 11.73 11.15
N THR A 3 25.03 12.06 10.03
CA THR A 3 23.72 12.74 10.01
C THR A 3 22.56 11.83 9.57
N LEU A 4 22.83 10.73 8.88
CA LEU A 4 21.81 9.84 8.30
C LEU A 4 21.13 8.94 9.35
N ILE A 5 21.90 8.38 10.29
CA ILE A 5 21.37 7.55 11.39
C ILE A 5 20.54 8.42 12.36
N THR A 6 20.90 9.70 12.49
CA THR A 6 20.31 10.62 13.46
C THR A 6 18.88 11.02 13.08
N ASN A 7 18.60 11.27 11.79
CA ASN A 7 17.26 11.68 11.34
C ASN A 7 16.26 10.52 11.37
N ILE A 8 16.69 9.31 11.01
CA ILE A 8 15.84 8.10 11.06
C ILE A 8 15.61 7.71 12.53
N SER A 9 16.65 7.71 13.36
CA SER A 9 16.50 7.40 14.79
C SER A 9 15.66 8.42 15.55
N GLN A 10 15.69 9.70 15.17
CA GLN A 10 14.82 10.73 15.72
C GLN A 10 13.35 10.49 15.33
N ARG A 11 13.07 10.10 14.09
CA ARG A 11 11.71 9.78 13.64
C ARG A 11 11.19 8.48 14.29
N ILE A 12 12.03 7.45 14.39
CA ILE A 12 11.73 6.22 15.14
C ILE A 12 11.43 6.57 16.61
N ARG A 13 12.27 7.37 17.28
CA ARG A 13 12.03 7.81 18.66
C ARG A 13 10.75 8.63 18.81
N GLN A 14 10.42 9.49 17.85
CA GLN A 14 9.19 10.27 17.86
C GLN A 14 7.94 9.38 17.72
N VAL A 15 8.01 8.31 16.92
CA VAL A 15 6.94 7.30 16.82
C VAL A 15 6.76 6.56 18.16
N TYR A 16 7.86 6.16 18.82
CA TYR A 16 7.81 5.55 20.15
C TYR A 16 7.27 6.50 21.23
N GLN A 17 7.70 7.77 21.26
CA GLN A 17 7.26 8.75 22.25
C GLN A 17 5.79 9.19 22.06
N LYS A 18 5.27 9.15 20.83
CA LYS A 18 3.86 9.46 20.54
C LYS A 18 2.91 8.32 20.96
N ALA A 19 3.44 7.13 21.26
CA ALA A 19 2.69 5.97 21.71
C ALA A 19 2.44 5.93 23.23
N GLU A 20 3.11 6.75 24.05
CA GLU A 20 2.92 6.78 25.52
C GLU A 20 1.51 7.22 25.97
N GLY A 21 0.67 7.74 25.06
CA GLY A 21 -0.70 8.16 25.34
C GLY A 21 -1.80 7.12 25.09
N PHE A 22 -1.48 5.92 24.59
CA PHE A 22 -2.45 4.88 24.25
C PHE A 22 -2.13 3.60 25.03
N ILE A 23 -2.80 3.39 26.16
CA ILE A 23 -2.75 2.14 26.92
C ILE A 23 -3.79 1.18 26.32
N GLU A 24 -3.48 0.56 25.18
CA GLU A 24 -4.26 -0.54 24.61
C GLU A 24 -3.31 -1.60 24.04
N ASP A 25 -3.65 -2.89 24.17
CA ASP A 25 -2.80 -4.02 23.76
C ASP A 25 -2.32 -3.86 22.31
N GLU A 26 -1.00 -3.94 22.08
CA GLU A 26 -0.45 -4.14 20.74
C GLU A 26 -1.01 -5.45 20.15
N ARG A 27 -1.51 -5.38 18.91
CA ARG A 27 -2.06 -6.54 18.21
C ARG A 27 -1.33 -6.75 16.89
N GLU A 28 -1.03 -8.02 16.62
CA GLU A 28 -0.64 -8.48 15.30
C GLU A 28 -1.90 -8.70 14.44
N ILE A 29 -1.93 -8.06 13.28
CA ILE A 29 -2.99 -8.18 12.28
C ILE A 29 -2.34 -8.73 11.01
N PRO A 30 -2.46 -10.03 10.73
CA PRO A 30 -1.95 -10.59 9.48
C PRO A 30 -2.86 -10.17 8.32
N LEU A 31 -2.24 -9.61 7.28
CA LEU A 31 -2.86 -9.31 6.00
C LEU A 31 -2.33 -10.28 4.96
N SER A 32 -3.22 -10.99 4.28
CA SER A 32 -2.81 -11.89 3.20
C SER A 32 -2.30 -11.11 1.99
N GLN A 33 -1.37 -11.71 1.24
CA GLN A 33 -0.91 -11.20 -0.05
C GLN A 33 -2.08 -10.91 -1.00
N VAL A 34 -3.10 -11.76 -1.02
CA VAL A 34 -4.31 -11.57 -1.84
C VAL A 34 -5.02 -10.27 -1.45
N PHE A 35 -5.15 -9.99 -0.16
CA PHE A 35 -5.76 -8.74 0.32
C PHE A 35 -4.90 -7.52 -0.01
N LEU A 36 -3.58 -7.62 0.13
CA LEU A 36 -2.65 -6.56 -0.24
C LEU A 36 -2.75 -6.23 -1.74
N ASN A 37 -2.74 -7.25 -2.59
CA ASN A 37 -2.83 -7.08 -4.05
C ASN A 37 -4.20 -6.53 -4.48
N ALA A 38 -5.29 -6.95 -3.84
CA ALA A 38 -6.60 -6.35 -4.05
C ALA A 38 -6.64 -4.86 -3.65
N THR A 39 -5.88 -4.50 -2.61
CA THR A 39 -5.72 -3.10 -2.18
C THR A 39 -4.94 -2.30 -3.22
N PHE A 40 -3.82 -2.83 -3.74
CA PHE A 40 -3.08 -2.19 -4.84
C PHE A 40 -3.93 -2.00 -6.09
N GLN A 41 -4.71 -3.01 -6.47
CA GLN A 41 -5.63 -2.88 -7.59
C GLN A 41 -6.61 -1.71 -7.40
N ARG A 42 -7.36 -1.72 -6.30
CA ARG A 42 -8.43 -0.76 -6.03
C ARG A 42 -7.93 0.68 -5.89
N PHE A 43 -6.78 0.86 -5.25
CA PHE A 43 -6.30 2.20 -4.89
C PHE A 43 -5.23 2.72 -5.84
N VAL A 44 -4.42 1.87 -6.46
CA VAL A 44 -3.34 2.32 -7.34
C VAL A 44 -3.66 2.02 -8.80
N THR A 45 -3.78 0.76 -9.18
CA THR A 45 -3.95 0.32 -10.58
C THR A 45 -5.19 0.94 -11.23
N ASP A 46 -6.36 0.82 -10.58
CA ASP A 46 -7.63 1.36 -11.10
C ASP A 46 -7.62 2.90 -11.24
N ASN A 47 -6.70 3.58 -10.54
CA ASN A 47 -6.59 5.03 -10.54
C ASN A 47 -5.46 5.56 -11.46
N VAL A 48 -4.61 4.68 -12.02
CA VAL A 48 -3.44 5.07 -12.83
C VAL A 48 -3.54 4.42 -14.20
N LYS A 49 -4.02 5.18 -15.19
CA LYS A 49 -4.30 4.68 -16.56
C LYS A 49 -3.15 3.93 -17.25
N MET A 50 -1.90 4.29 -16.96
CA MET A 50 -0.71 3.67 -17.58
C MET A 50 -0.27 2.39 -16.85
N LEU A 51 -0.80 2.12 -15.67
CA LEU A 51 -0.46 0.97 -14.83
C LEU A 51 -1.59 -0.05 -14.96
N GLN A 52 -1.38 -1.09 -15.77
CA GLN A 52 -2.38 -2.12 -15.99
C GLN A 52 -2.49 -3.10 -14.84
N ASP A 53 -1.36 -3.35 -14.17
CA ASP A 53 -1.28 -4.29 -13.06
C ASP A 53 -0.17 -3.84 -12.09
N LEU A 54 -0.44 -4.04 -10.80
CA LEU A 54 0.49 -3.78 -9.70
C LEU A 54 0.21 -4.79 -8.59
N HIS A 55 1.13 -5.70 -8.36
CA HIS A 55 1.01 -6.71 -7.32
C HIS A 55 2.36 -6.99 -6.66
N ALA A 56 2.31 -7.55 -5.46
CA ALA A 56 3.46 -8.01 -4.73
C ALA A 56 3.38 -9.51 -4.45
N ASP A 57 4.53 -10.17 -4.55
CA ASP A 57 4.77 -11.48 -3.95
C ASP A 57 5.49 -11.27 -2.62
N LEU A 58 4.89 -11.75 -1.53
CA LEU A 58 5.40 -11.56 -0.18
C LEU A 58 6.26 -12.76 0.22
N HIS A 59 7.49 -12.48 0.61
CA HIS A 59 8.45 -13.44 1.13
C HIS A 59 8.84 -13.06 2.56
N ASP A 60 9.56 -13.94 3.23
CA ASP A 60 10.15 -13.62 4.52
C ASP A 60 11.15 -12.44 4.39
N ASP A 61 10.90 -11.35 5.10
CA ASP A 61 11.69 -10.11 5.17
C ASP A 61 11.80 -9.25 3.89
N TRP A 62 11.24 -9.67 2.76
CA TRP A 62 11.24 -8.89 1.52
C TRP A 62 10.00 -9.21 0.66
N LEU A 63 9.74 -8.36 -0.33
CA LEU A 63 8.70 -8.60 -1.31
C LEU A 63 9.22 -8.34 -2.71
N ARG A 64 8.68 -9.05 -3.70
CA ARG A 64 8.86 -8.71 -5.11
C ARG A 64 7.68 -7.91 -5.57
N LEU A 65 7.90 -6.68 -6.02
CA LEU A 65 6.87 -5.85 -6.62
C LEU A 65 6.91 -6.03 -8.15
N TYR A 66 5.76 -6.31 -8.75
CA TYR A 66 5.57 -6.35 -10.20
C TYR A 66 4.70 -5.18 -10.63
N ALA A 67 5.10 -4.52 -11.72
CA ALA A 67 4.35 -3.43 -12.32
C ALA A 67 4.27 -3.66 -13.83
N THR A 68 3.05 -3.81 -14.35
CA THR A 68 2.80 -3.87 -15.79
C THR A 68 2.31 -2.53 -16.28
N LEU A 69 3.05 -1.98 -17.23
CA LEU A 69 2.80 -0.67 -17.81
C LEU A 69 2.34 -0.82 -19.24
N ASP A 70 1.28 -0.09 -19.61
CA ASP A 70 0.84 0.01 -21.00
C ASP A 70 0.75 1.47 -21.43
N TYR A 71 1.53 1.80 -22.45
CA TYR A 71 1.55 3.14 -23.02
C TYR A 71 1.93 3.11 -24.49
N ASN A 72 1.05 3.62 -25.36
CA ASN A 72 1.29 3.76 -26.81
C ASN A 72 1.75 2.44 -27.50
N GLY A 73 1.21 1.30 -27.07
CA GLY A 73 1.55 -0.02 -27.62
C GLY A 73 2.87 -0.60 -27.10
N LEU A 74 3.54 0.07 -26.15
CA LEU A 74 4.55 -0.54 -25.29
C LEU A 74 3.83 -1.18 -24.10
N ASN A 75 3.87 -2.50 -24.01
CA ASN A 75 3.46 -3.23 -22.83
C ASN A 75 4.71 -3.81 -22.17
N ILE A 76 5.00 -3.43 -20.93
CA ILE A 76 6.20 -3.86 -20.23
C ILE A 76 5.89 -4.22 -18.78
N THR A 77 6.30 -5.43 -18.38
CA THR A 77 6.22 -5.91 -17.00
C THR A 77 7.60 -5.82 -16.39
N LEU A 78 7.69 -5.03 -15.33
CA LEU A 78 8.89 -4.81 -14.54
C LEU A 78 8.74 -5.50 -13.19
N SER A 79 9.84 -6.00 -12.64
CA SER A 79 9.88 -6.50 -11.26
C SER A 79 11.06 -5.91 -10.49
N VAL A 80 10.88 -5.70 -9.19
CA VAL A 80 11.95 -5.28 -8.29
C VAL A 80 11.77 -5.92 -6.92
N ASP A 81 12.86 -6.26 -6.25
CA ASP A 81 12.82 -6.78 -4.88
C ASP A 81 13.00 -5.62 -3.90
N LEU A 82 12.09 -5.55 -2.94
CA LEU A 82 11.97 -4.47 -1.97
C LEU A 82 11.98 -5.04 -0.55
N LYS A 83 12.65 -4.33 0.35
CA LYS A 83 12.60 -4.56 1.79
C LYS A 83 11.72 -3.51 2.44
N LEU A 84 10.79 -3.95 3.29
CA LEU A 84 9.97 -3.03 4.08
C LEU A 84 10.82 -2.41 5.19
N VAL A 85 10.95 -1.08 5.17
CA VAL A 85 11.71 -0.32 6.17
C VAL A 85 10.79 0.21 7.26
N LEU A 86 9.63 0.75 6.85
CA LEU A 86 8.67 1.37 7.74
C LEU A 86 7.26 1.25 7.16
N MET A 87 6.28 1.02 8.03
CA MET A 87 4.88 1.24 7.74
C MET A 87 4.24 2.06 8.85
N GLU A 88 3.60 3.17 8.49
CA GLU A 88 2.82 4.00 9.40
C GLU A 88 1.41 4.18 8.79
N LEU A 89 0.40 3.59 9.43
CA LEU A 89 -1.00 3.76 9.04
C LEU A 89 -1.81 4.25 10.25
N ASN A 90 -2.27 5.49 10.17
CA ASN A 90 -3.19 6.12 11.11
C ASN A 90 -4.06 7.14 10.35
N LYS A 91 -4.94 7.87 11.02
CA LYS A 91 -5.83 8.84 10.36
C LYS A 91 -5.10 9.97 9.60
N ASP A 92 -3.90 10.34 10.05
CA ASP A 92 -3.16 11.51 9.54
C ASP A 92 -2.07 11.07 8.53
N THR A 93 -1.48 9.89 8.73
CA THR A 93 -0.39 9.34 7.95
C THR A 93 -0.77 7.96 7.39
N GLN A 94 -0.68 7.77 6.08
CA GLN A 94 -0.71 6.45 5.46
C GLN A 94 0.52 6.28 4.56
N LEU A 95 1.64 5.92 5.18
CA LEU A 95 2.94 5.88 4.54
C LEU A 95 3.55 4.49 4.65
N ILE A 96 4.01 3.97 3.53
CA ILE A 96 4.84 2.77 3.47
C ILE A 96 6.18 3.17 2.86
N VAL A 97 7.28 2.71 3.45
CA VAL A 97 8.64 3.01 2.99
C VAL A 97 9.36 1.71 2.70
N PHE A 98 9.88 1.62 1.48
CA PHE A 98 10.67 0.49 1.03
C PHE A 98 12.10 0.90 0.72
N GLU A 99 13.03 0.03 1.06
CA GLU A 99 14.39 0.02 0.56
C GLU A 99 14.44 -0.94 -0.63
N GLN A 100 15.06 -0.52 -1.72
CA GLN A 100 15.24 -1.39 -2.86
C GLN A 100 16.48 -2.27 -2.67
N ILE A 101 16.35 -3.58 -2.87
CA ILE A 101 17.42 -4.56 -2.63
C ILE A 101 17.90 -5.28 -3.90
N SER A 102 17.20 -5.14 -5.03
CA SER A 102 17.65 -5.65 -6.33
C SER A 102 17.41 -4.64 -7.45
N ASP A 103 18.13 -4.77 -8.57
CA ASP A 103 17.91 -3.96 -9.77
C ASP A 103 16.54 -4.28 -10.40
N THR A 104 15.85 -3.29 -10.94
CA THR A 104 14.64 -3.54 -11.76
C THR A 104 14.95 -4.51 -12.90
N GLN A 105 14.16 -5.57 -13.00
CA GLN A 105 14.22 -6.55 -14.07
C GLN A 105 13.05 -6.38 -15.02
N VAL A 106 13.29 -6.62 -16.31
CA VAL A 106 12.21 -6.72 -17.31
C VAL A 106 11.82 -8.18 -17.40
N ILE A 107 10.61 -8.50 -16.95
CA ILE A 107 10.05 -9.85 -16.97
C ILE A 107 9.47 -10.15 -18.35
N GLU A 108 8.66 -9.22 -18.85
CA GLU A 108 8.03 -9.32 -20.16
C GLU A 108 8.00 -7.95 -20.83
N ALA A 109 8.13 -7.91 -22.16
CA ALA A 109 8.00 -6.67 -22.90
C ALA A 109 7.56 -6.91 -24.34
N SER A 110 6.44 -6.29 -24.71
CA SER A 110 5.96 -6.15 -26.08
C SER A 110 6.22 -4.73 -26.56
N TYR A 111 6.84 -4.60 -27.73
CA TYR A 111 7.27 -3.31 -28.28
C TYR A 111 6.51 -3.01 -29.58
N PRO A 112 6.08 -1.76 -29.79
CA PRO A 112 5.36 -1.39 -31.01
C PRO A 112 6.27 -1.42 -32.25
N SER A 113 7.58 -1.24 -32.09
CA SER A 113 8.55 -1.40 -33.17
C SER A 113 9.94 -1.78 -32.68
N PHE A 114 10.80 -2.24 -33.61
CA PHE A 114 12.19 -2.59 -33.31
C PHE A 114 13.01 -1.41 -32.76
N LEU A 115 12.74 -0.18 -33.24
CA LEU A 115 13.39 1.02 -32.73
C LEU A 115 13.01 1.30 -31.27
N HIS A 116 11.73 1.09 -30.89
CA HIS A 116 11.30 1.22 -29.49
C HIS A 116 12.00 0.20 -28.60
N LYS A 117 12.16 -1.04 -29.07
CA LYS A 117 12.90 -2.07 -28.34
C LYS A 117 14.34 -1.65 -28.07
N ILE A 118 15.04 -1.09 -29.06
CA ILE A 118 16.39 -0.57 -28.87
C ILE A 118 16.38 0.59 -27.86
N ALA A 119 15.47 1.56 -28.04
CA ALA A 119 15.40 2.73 -27.18
C ALA A 119 15.16 2.36 -25.70
N VAL A 120 14.20 1.47 -25.41
CA VAL A 120 13.91 1.00 -24.05
C VAL A 120 15.10 0.27 -23.46
N LYS A 121 15.73 -0.65 -24.21
CA LYS A 121 16.93 -1.35 -23.73
C LYS A 121 18.09 -0.40 -23.44
N CYS A 122 18.33 0.58 -24.31
CA CYS A 122 19.36 1.60 -24.09
C CYS A 122 19.05 2.46 -22.87
N ALA A 123 17.79 2.85 -22.67
CA ALA A 123 17.37 3.60 -21.49
C ALA A 123 17.60 2.77 -20.21
N LEU A 124 17.11 1.53 -20.17
CA LEU A 124 17.32 0.63 -19.02
C LEU A 124 18.81 0.43 -18.72
N PHE A 125 19.61 0.16 -19.75
CA PHE A 125 21.06 0.02 -19.59
C PHE A 125 21.70 1.30 -19.06
N TYR A 126 21.30 2.47 -19.55
CA TYR A 126 21.82 3.76 -19.09
C TYR A 126 21.49 4.00 -17.61
N TYR A 127 20.24 3.76 -17.19
CA TYR A 127 19.85 3.95 -15.79
C TYR A 127 20.57 2.95 -14.86
N GLN A 128 20.60 1.67 -15.22
CA GLN A 128 21.22 0.63 -14.40
C GLN A 128 22.76 0.73 -14.36
N LYS A 129 23.43 0.94 -15.49
CA LYS A 129 24.90 0.82 -15.59
C LYS A 129 25.66 2.14 -15.53
N ILE A 130 25.03 3.25 -15.90
CA ILE A 130 25.72 4.55 -15.94
C ILE A 130 25.30 5.41 -14.75
N ARG A 131 23.99 5.50 -14.47
CA ARG A 131 23.49 6.27 -13.32
C ARG A 131 23.47 5.48 -12.01
N ASN A 132 23.53 4.15 -12.07
CA ASN A 132 23.35 3.27 -10.90
C ASN A 132 22.02 3.58 -10.16
N ASP A 133 21.02 3.98 -10.95
CA ASP A 133 19.70 4.40 -10.50
C ASP A 133 18.66 3.40 -10.97
N ASP A 134 17.62 3.19 -10.15
CA ASP A 134 16.56 2.26 -10.48
C ASP A 134 15.45 2.87 -11.36
N PRO A 135 15.12 2.26 -12.50
CA PRO A 135 14.10 2.79 -13.41
C PRO A 135 12.67 2.63 -12.88
N LEU A 136 12.34 1.58 -12.10
CA LEU A 136 10.97 1.38 -11.61
C LEU A 136 10.61 2.46 -10.58
N GLY A 137 11.51 2.79 -9.66
CA GLY A 137 11.31 3.90 -8.72
C GLY A 137 10.96 5.22 -9.42
N MET A 138 11.73 5.56 -10.46
CA MET A 138 11.49 6.76 -11.28
C MET A 138 10.18 6.71 -12.06
N ILE A 139 9.82 5.55 -12.61
CA ILE A 139 8.57 5.39 -13.35
C ILE A 139 7.38 5.56 -12.41
N LEU A 140 7.37 4.87 -11.26
CA LEU A 140 6.32 4.99 -10.28
C LEU A 140 6.22 6.41 -9.72
N GLU A 141 7.33 7.13 -9.56
CA GLU A 141 7.30 8.54 -9.16
C GLU A 141 6.69 9.44 -10.23
N LYS A 142 7.01 9.24 -11.51
CA LYS A 142 6.38 9.98 -12.63
C LYS A 142 4.88 9.71 -12.75
N LEU A 143 4.46 8.48 -12.46
CA LEU A 143 3.05 8.10 -12.34
C LEU A 143 2.40 8.62 -11.05
N LYS A 144 3.16 9.32 -10.22
CA LYS A 144 2.78 9.85 -8.91
C LYS A 144 2.31 8.74 -7.96
N VAL A 145 2.76 7.51 -8.14
CA VAL A 145 2.45 6.40 -7.24
C VAL A 145 3.29 6.51 -5.97
N ILE A 146 4.59 6.74 -6.12
CA ILE A 146 5.54 6.88 -5.00
C ILE A 146 6.26 8.23 -5.06
N LYS A 147 7.07 8.52 -4.03
CA LYS A 147 8.11 9.55 -4.05
C LYS A 147 9.43 8.89 -3.72
N VAL A 148 10.48 9.19 -4.47
CA VAL A 148 11.84 8.69 -4.16
C VAL A 148 12.55 9.72 -3.30
N LYS A 149 13.02 9.31 -2.11
CA LYS A 149 13.79 10.18 -1.21
C LYS A 149 14.91 9.38 -0.59
N ASP A 150 16.14 9.87 -0.72
CA ASP A 150 17.33 9.23 -0.13
C ASP A 150 17.40 7.72 -0.47
N ASP A 151 17.14 7.39 -1.74
CA ASP A 151 17.08 6.01 -2.28
C ASP A 151 15.98 5.11 -1.70
N LEU A 152 15.07 5.67 -0.89
CA LEU A 152 13.89 4.98 -0.37
C LEU A 152 12.65 5.31 -1.19
N LEU A 153 11.81 4.30 -1.39
CA LEU A 153 10.54 4.41 -2.09
C LEU A 153 9.44 4.70 -1.06
N HIS A 154 8.97 5.95 -1.03
CA HIS A 154 7.87 6.38 -0.18
C HIS A 154 6.54 6.25 -0.91
N LEU A 155 5.77 5.22 -0.57
CA LEU A 155 4.40 5.03 -1.01
C LEU A 155 3.46 5.76 -0.04
N ASP A 156 3.06 6.97 -0.44
CA ASP A 156 2.12 7.80 0.29
C ASP A 156 0.69 7.51 -0.19
N LEU A 157 -0.01 6.69 0.61
CA LEU A 157 -1.35 6.22 0.32
C LEU A 157 -2.43 7.26 0.66
N ASN A 158 -2.09 8.38 1.29
CA ASN A 158 -3.06 9.37 1.78
C ASN A 158 -3.93 9.93 0.65
N ARG A 159 -3.36 10.11 -0.53
CA ARG A 159 -4.11 10.56 -1.72
C ARG A 159 -5.26 9.63 -2.12
N TRP A 160 -5.20 8.35 -1.75
CA TRP A 160 -6.23 7.35 -2.09
C TRP A 160 -7.06 6.97 -0.85
N LEU A 161 -6.40 6.63 0.26
CA LEU A 161 -7.07 6.21 1.50
C LEU A 161 -7.69 7.41 2.25
N GLY A 162 -7.03 8.57 2.21
CA GLY A 162 -7.48 9.78 2.91
C GLY A 162 -8.74 10.43 2.33
N GLN A 163 -9.11 10.07 1.09
CA GLN A 163 -10.37 10.53 0.49
C GLN A 163 -11.58 9.72 0.98
N ASN A 164 -11.37 8.54 1.57
CA ASN A 164 -12.44 7.65 1.99
C ASN A 164 -12.71 7.80 3.50
N ARG A 165 -13.85 8.43 3.84
CA ARG A 165 -14.26 8.66 5.23
C ARG A 165 -14.32 7.38 6.07
N SER A 166 -14.83 6.28 5.51
CA SER A 166 -14.91 5.02 6.24
C SER A 166 -13.54 4.44 6.59
N ILE A 167 -12.56 4.62 5.69
CA ILE A 167 -11.16 4.23 5.92
C ILE A 167 -10.53 5.12 6.99
N ILE A 168 -10.70 6.44 6.90
CA ILE A 168 -10.19 7.39 7.89
C ILE A 168 -10.80 7.15 9.28
N ASP A 169 -12.10 6.88 9.37
CA ASP A 169 -12.77 6.56 10.64
C ASP A 169 -12.23 5.28 11.27
N THR A 170 -11.81 4.31 10.43
CA THR A 170 -11.18 3.07 10.90
C THR A 170 -9.74 3.34 11.35
N LEU A 171 -8.97 4.09 10.55
CA LEU A 171 -7.60 4.52 10.88
C LEU A 171 -7.53 5.52 12.04
N SER A 172 -8.64 6.14 12.46
CA SER A 172 -8.69 6.92 13.71
C SER A 172 -8.71 6.05 14.96
N LYS A 173 -9.00 4.75 14.80
CA LYS A 173 -9.13 3.75 15.88
C LYS A 173 -8.01 2.72 15.84
N VAL A 174 -7.27 2.67 14.75
CA VAL A 174 -6.15 1.74 14.52
C VAL A 174 -4.91 2.56 14.21
N HIS A 175 -3.85 2.35 14.98
CA HIS A 175 -2.55 2.96 14.74
C HIS A 175 -1.51 1.89 14.48
N VAL A 176 -1.18 1.68 13.21
CA VAL A 176 -0.09 0.78 12.79
C VAL A 176 1.22 1.54 12.85
N ASN A 177 2.14 1.07 13.67
CA ASN A 177 3.47 1.64 13.88
C ASN A 177 4.58 0.74 13.33
N HIS A 178 4.28 -0.54 13.08
CA HIS A 178 5.25 -1.51 12.61
C HIS A 178 4.58 -2.54 11.70
N ALA A 179 5.36 -3.12 10.79
CA ALA A 179 4.92 -4.22 9.97
C ALA A 179 6.12 -5.07 9.56
N VAL A 180 5.90 -6.37 9.46
CA VAL A 180 6.89 -7.36 9.01
C VAL A 180 6.34 -8.18 7.86
N LEU A 181 7.24 -8.59 6.97
CA LEU A 181 6.92 -9.45 5.84
C LEU A 181 7.20 -10.91 6.21
N ARG A 182 6.20 -11.77 6.03
CA ARG A 182 6.29 -13.23 6.13
C ARG A 182 5.82 -13.83 4.80
N GLU A 183 6.13 -15.09 4.56
CA GLU A 183 5.68 -15.78 3.36
C GLU A 183 4.16 -15.64 3.14
N ALA A 184 3.77 -15.05 2.01
CA ALA A 184 2.39 -14.73 1.62
C ALA A 184 1.58 -13.83 2.57
N GLU A 185 2.21 -13.21 3.59
CA GLU A 185 1.52 -12.40 4.59
C GLU A 185 2.31 -11.15 5.00
N LEU A 186 1.61 -10.03 5.13
CA LEU A 186 2.11 -8.81 5.75
C LEU A 186 1.52 -8.71 7.15
N VAL A 187 2.35 -8.86 8.18
CA VAL A 187 1.89 -8.80 9.58
C VAL A 187 2.06 -7.37 10.08
N LEU A 188 0.93 -6.72 10.35
CA LEU A 188 0.90 -5.38 10.92
C LEU A 188 0.91 -5.48 12.43
N THR A 189 1.71 -4.66 13.10
CA THR A 189 1.64 -4.46 14.54
C THR A 189 1.15 -3.04 14.80
N GLY A 190 0.15 -2.93 15.68
CA GLY A 190 -0.41 -1.63 15.99
C GLY A 190 -1.30 -1.64 17.23
N ASN A 191 -1.57 -0.44 17.71
CA ASN A 191 -2.50 -0.20 18.82
C ASN A 191 -3.91 -0.09 18.27
N VAL A 192 -4.83 -0.85 18.87
CA VAL A 192 -6.22 -0.95 18.42
C VAL A 192 -7.16 -0.51 19.53
N ASN A 193 -7.99 0.50 19.25
CA ASN A 193 -9.10 0.86 20.12
C ASN A 193 -10.29 -0.07 19.91
N LEU A 194 -10.24 -1.20 20.60
CA LEU A 194 -11.24 -2.26 20.51
C LEU A 194 -12.64 -1.73 20.88
N THR A 195 -12.76 -0.86 21.88
CA THR A 195 -14.05 -0.27 22.28
C THR A 195 -14.69 0.52 21.14
N ALA A 196 -13.91 1.30 20.40
CA ALA A 196 -14.38 2.08 19.27
C ALA A 196 -14.67 1.22 18.01
N LEU A 197 -13.95 0.11 17.82
CA LEU A 197 -14.22 -0.85 16.74
C LEU A 197 -15.49 -1.68 17.01
N PHE A 198 -15.66 -2.19 18.23
CA PHE A 198 -16.84 -2.96 18.61
C PHE A 198 -18.11 -2.10 18.58
N ARG A 199 -18.04 -0.82 18.97
CA ARG A 199 -19.18 0.10 18.85
C ARG A 199 -19.61 0.31 17.39
N LYS A 200 -18.66 0.45 16.45
CA LYS A 200 -19.00 0.58 15.01
C LYS A 200 -19.59 -0.71 14.44
N MET A 201 -19.06 -1.87 14.81
CA MET A 201 -19.66 -3.15 14.39
C MET A 201 -21.05 -3.38 14.96
N SER A 202 -21.36 -2.81 16.13
CA SER A 202 -22.71 -2.87 16.72
C SER A 202 -23.64 -1.83 16.11
N GLU A 203 -23.17 -0.61 15.85
CA GLU A 203 -23.91 0.42 15.09
C GLU A 203 -24.23 -0.06 13.65
N GLU A 204 -23.26 -0.58 12.89
CA GLU A 204 -23.49 -1.13 11.54
C GLU A 204 -24.42 -2.36 11.57
N LYS A 205 -24.39 -3.18 12.63
CA LYS A 205 -25.36 -4.26 12.80
C LYS A 205 -26.76 -3.74 13.12
N LEU A 206 -26.88 -2.66 13.89
CA LEU A 206 -28.16 -2.05 14.23
C LEU A 206 -28.78 -1.38 13.01
N ASP A 207 -28.00 -0.63 12.22
CA ASP A 207 -28.47 0.02 10.99
C ASP A 207 -28.97 -1.01 9.96
N ASN A 208 -28.27 -2.13 9.78
CA ASN A 208 -28.70 -3.22 8.90
C ASN A 208 -29.96 -3.96 9.40
N VAL A 209 -30.19 -3.98 10.72
CA VAL A 209 -31.40 -4.58 11.32
C VAL A 209 -32.59 -3.62 11.24
N GLU A 210 -32.39 -2.31 11.38
CA GLU A 210 -33.46 -1.32 11.22
C GLU A 210 -33.95 -1.21 9.78
N ASP A 211 -33.04 -1.24 8.77
CA ASP A 211 -33.43 -1.23 7.35
C ASP A 211 -34.21 -2.49 6.94
N SER A 212 -33.92 -3.65 7.54
CA SER A 212 -34.64 -4.90 7.27
C SER A 212 -35.99 -5.02 7.98
N LEU A 213 -36.22 -4.25 9.05
CA LEU A 213 -37.50 -4.19 9.75
C LEU A 213 -38.46 -3.14 9.15
N ALA A 214 -37.95 -2.13 8.43
CA ALA A 214 -38.75 -1.10 7.78
C ALA A 214 -39.61 -1.63 6.60
N ASP A 215 -39.22 -2.74 5.97
CA ASP A 215 -39.91 -3.35 4.83
C ASP A 215 -41.03 -4.35 5.20
N THR A 216 -41.26 -4.61 6.49
CA THR A 216 -42.34 -5.51 6.92
C THR A 216 -43.59 -4.73 7.35
N GLN A 217 -44.22 -4.01 6.41
CA GLN A 217 -45.59 -3.55 6.62
C GLN A 217 -46.55 -4.75 6.55
N VAL A 218 -46.96 -5.23 7.73
CA VAL A 218 -47.92 -6.32 7.88
C VAL A 218 -49.31 -5.83 7.44
N THR A 219 -49.81 -6.31 6.30
CA THR A 219 -51.19 -6.06 5.85
C THR A 219 -52.16 -6.86 6.72
N PRO A 220 -53.20 -6.25 7.33
CA PRO A 220 -54.15 -6.98 8.15
C PRO A 220 -55.01 -7.92 7.29
N LEU A 221 -55.06 -9.20 7.68
CA LEU A 221 -55.89 -10.24 7.07
C LEU A 221 -57.39 -9.90 7.28
N LYS A 222 -58.11 -9.68 6.18
CA LYS A 222 -59.59 -9.61 6.20
C LYS A 222 -60.14 -11.01 6.51
N GLN A 223 -60.79 -11.16 7.66
CA GLN A 223 -61.62 -12.33 7.96
C GLN A 223 -62.88 -12.30 7.08
N LYS A 224 -63.21 -13.44 6.49
CA LYS A 224 -64.45 -13.72 5.75
C LYS A 224 -65.45 -14.41 6.67
#